data_AF-A0A9D1PB49-F1
#
_entry.id   AF-A0A9D1PB49-F1
#
_cell.length_a   1.000
_cell.length_b   1.000
_cell.length_c   1.000
_cell.angle_alpha   90.00
_cell.angle_beta   90.00
_cell.angle_gamma   90.00
#
_symmetry.space_group_name_H-M   'P 1'
#
loop_
_entity.id
_entity.type
_entity.pdbx_description
1 polymer ?
#
loop_
_entity_poly.entity_id
_entity_poly.type
_entity_poly.pdbx_seq_one_letter_code
_entity_poly.pdbx_strand_id
1 'polypeptide(L)' 'MLLELLLQDERAEGVLEGKREEILELLSDLDTVPEDLENEVESQEDPEVLGIWLKLAARASSLEEFRENIHK' A
#
# COMPACT_ATOMS: atom_id res chain seq x y z
N MET A 1 -8.21 9.74 -28.29
CA MET A 1 -6.79 9.98 -27.94
C MET A 1 -6.58 10.68 -26.60
N LEU A 2 -7.16 11.86 -26.29
CA LEU A 2 -7.02 12.44 -24.92
C LEU A 2 -7.81 11.65 -23.85
N LEU A 3 -9.02 11.20 -24.20
CA LEU A 3 -9.91 10.45 -23.29
C LEU A 3 -9.36 9.05 -22.93
N GLU A 4 -8.68 8.37 -23.87
CA GLU A 4 -8.12 7.04 -23.62
C GLU A 4 -6.94 7.09 -22.66
N LEU A 5 -6.11 8.13 -22.74
CA LEU A 5 -5.01 8.36 -21.80
C LEU A 5 -5.53 8.63 -20.39
N LEU A 6 -6.53 9.53 -20.26
CA LEU A 6 -7.16 9.82 -18.97
C LEU A 6 -7.77 8.56 -18.32
N LEU A 7 -8.48 7.73 -19.10
CA LEU A 7 -9.05 6.47 -18.60
C LEU A 7 -8.00 5.42 -18.23
N GLN A 8 -6.81 5.46 -18.82
CA GLN A 8 -5.70 4.58 -18.45
C GLN A 8 -5.07 5.02 -17.13
N ASP A 9 -4.87 6.33 -16.95
CA ASP A 9 -4.32 6.91 -15.71
C ASP A 9 -5.27 6.69 -14.53
N GLU A 10 -6.58 6.94 -14.70
CA GLU A 10 -7.59 6.69 -13.66
C GLU A 10 -7.64 5.22 -13.21
N ARG A 11 -7.44 4.29 -14.14
CA ARG A 11 -7.39 2.85 -13.82
C ARG A 11 -6.11 2.47 -13.10
N ALA A 12 -4.98 3.09 -13.45
CA ALA A 12 -3.72 2.85 -12.75
C ALA A 12 -3.80 3.36 -11.31
N GLU A 13 -4.34 4.57 -11.11
CA GLU A 13 -4.50 5.16 -9.78
C GLU A 13 -5.44 4.32 -8.90
N GLY A 14 -6.60 3.88 -9.42
CA GLY A 14 -7.52 3.04 -8.66
C GLY A 14 -6.92 1.69 -8.24
N VAL A 15 -5.96 1.15 -9.00
CA VAL A 15 -5.22 -0.07 -8.62
C VAL A 15 -4.22 0.24 -7.49
N LEU A 16 -3.58 1.41 -7.51
CA LEU A 16 -2.67 1.84 -6.44
C LEU A 16 -3.44 2.13 -5.15
N GLU A 17 -4.55 2.86 -5.22
CA GLU A 17 -5.44 3.12 -4.08
C GLU A 17 -5.92 1.82 -3.45
N GLY A 18 -6.48 0.88 -4.24
CA GLY A 18 -6.95 -0.40 -3.71
C GLY A 18 -5.85 -1.20 -3.00
N LYS A 19 -4.62 -1.18 -3.52
CA LYS A 19 -3.48 -1.83 -2.85
C LYS A 19 -3.11 -1.16 -1.53
N ARG A 20 -3.14 0.18 -1.47
CA ARG A 20 -2.86 0.94 -0.25
C ARG A 20 -3.92 0.64 0.82
N GLU A 21 -5.19 0.64 0.43
CA GLU A 21 -6.31 0.27 1.31
C GLU A 21 -6.16 -1.17 1.85
N GLU A 22 -5.88 -2.15 0.99
CA GLU A 22 -5.68 -3.55 1.41
C GLU A 22 -4.50 -3.70 2.39
N ILE A 23 -3.41 -2.97 2.19
CA ILE A 23 -2.27 -2.96 3.12
C ILE A 23 -2.70 -2.43 4.48
N LEU A 24 -3.35 -1.27 4.52
CA LEU A 24 -3.77 -0.62 5.77
C LEU A 24 -4.80 -1.44 6.54
N GLU A 25 -5.71 -2.11 5.83
CA GLU A 25 -6.69 -3.04 6.43
C GLU A 25 -5.97 -4.19 7.15
N LEU A 26 -5.02 -4.86 6.48
CA LEU A 26 -4.25 -5.96 7.07
C LEU A 26 -3.42 -5.51 8.28
N LEU A 27 -2.84 -4.31 8.24
CA LEU A 27 -2.09 -3.77 9.37
C LEU A 27 -3.01 -3.41 10.53
N SER A 28 -4.22 -2.91 10.25
CA SER A 28 -5.21 -2.57 11.27
C SER A 28 -5.73 -3.80 12.03
N ASP A 29 -5.67 -5.00 11.43
CA ASP A 29 -5.97 -6.26 12.12
C ASP A 29 -4.91 -6.64 13.18
N LEU A 30 -3.69 -6.11 13.06
CA LEU A 30 -2.60 -6.36 14.01
C LEU A 30 -2.67 -5.42 15.21
N ASP A 31 -2.73 -4.11 14.96
CA ASP A 31 -2.86 -3.05 15.97
C ASP A 31 -3.28 -1.73 15.29
N THR A 32 -3.42 -0.66 16.07
CA THR A 32 -3.68 0.70 15.53
C THR A 32 -2.50 1.16 14.68
N VAL A 33 -2.74 1.38 13.38
CA VAL A 33 -1.72 1.85 12.44
C VAL A 33 -1.27 3.28 12.81
N PRO A 34 0.03 3.51 13.06
CA PRO A 34 0.57 4.83 13.28
C PRO A 34 0.44 5.72 12.04
N GLU A 35 0.14 7.01 12.24
CA GLU A 35 -0.02 8.01 11.16
C GLU A 35 1.23 8.09 10.25
N ASP A 36 2.43 7.92 10.79
CA ASP A 36 3.65 7.93 9.98
C ASP A 36 3.75 6.71 9.05
N LEU A 37 3.27 5.53 9.49
CA LEU A 37 3.19 4.34 8.65
C LEU A 37 2.09 4.47 7.59
N GLU A 38 0.95 5.02 7.99
CA GLU A 38 -0.18 5.28 7.08
C GLU A 38 0.23 6.20 5.94
N ASN A 39 0.85 7.34 6.26
CA ASN A 39 1.37 8.28 5.27
C ASN A 39 2.43 7.65 4.35
N GLU A 40 3.26 6.74 4.86
CA GLU A 40 4.27 6.04 4.05
C GLU A 40 3.63 5.09 3.04
N VAL A 41 2.58 4.36 3.45
CA VAL A 41 1.76 3.53 2.56
C VAL A 41 1.02 4.38 1.53
N GLU A 42 0.38 5.46 1.98
CA GLU A 42 -0.38 6.36 1.11
C GLU A 42 0.50 7.06 0.05
N SER A 43 1.74 7.41 0.40
CA SER A 43 2.66 8.11 -0.50
C SER A 43 3.35 7.21 -1.54
N GLN A 44 3.15 5.88 -1.48
CA GLN A 44 3.79 4.95 -2.40
C GLN A 44 3.02 4.86 -3.74
N GLU A 45 3.69 5.23 -4.83
CA GLU A 45 3.12 5.25 -6.18
C GLU A 45 3.58 4.09 -7.07
N ASP A 46 4.54 3.27 -6.60
CA ASP A 46 5.02 2.10 -7.35
C ASP A 46 4.14 0.86 -7.08
N PRO A 47 3.40 0.35 -8.09
CA PRO A 47 2.52 -0.81 -7.92
C PRO A 47 3.28 -2.11 -7.61
N GLU A 48 4.55 -2.24 -8.01
CA GLU A 48 5.39 -3.39 -7.67
C GLU A 48 5.80 -3.33 -6.20
N VAL A 49 6.18 -2.14 -5.70
CA VAL A 49 6.49 -1.93 -4.28
C VAL A 49 5.27 -2.18 -3.40
N LEU A 50 4.11 -1.62 -3.75
CA LEU A 50 2.85 -1.93 -3.05
C LEU A 50 2.50 -3.42 -3.11
N GLY A 51 2.81 -4.10 -4.21
CA GLY A 51 2.65 -5.56 -4.31
C GLY A 51 3.55 -6.36 -3.37
N ILE A 52 4.75 -5.85 -3.05
CA ILE A 52 5.64 -6.43 -2.06
C ILE A 52 5.12 -6.12 -0.64
N TRP A 53 4.78 -4.85 -0.38
CA TRP A 53 4.25 -4.41 0.91
C TRP A 53 2.98 -5.18 1.29
N LEU A 54 2.05 -5.40 0.36
CA LEU A 54 0.86 -6.22 0.60
C LEU A 54 1.20 -7.65 1.07
N LYS A 55 2.21 -8.29 0.46
CA LYS A 55 2.67 -9.62 0.88
C LYS A 55 3.37 -9.60 2.24
N LEU A 56 4.05 -8.50 2.57
CA LEU A 56 4.67 -8.31 3.88
C LEU A 56 3.60 -8.10 4.95
N ALA A 57 2.61 -7.24 4.71
CA ALA A 57 1.50 -6.99 5.63
C ALA A 57 0.73 -8.28 5.93
N ALA A 58 0.40 -9.08 4.91
CA ALA A 58 -0.28 -10.37 5.06
C ALA A 58 0.51 -11.43 5.86
N ARG A 59 1.82 -11.24 6.06
CA ARG A 59 2.71 -12.18 6.79
C ARG A 59 3.20 -11.62 8.12
N ALA A 60 3.11 -10.30 8.30
CA ALA A 60 3.60 -9.63 9.49
C ALA A 60 2.82 -10.09 10.70
N SER A 61 3.52 -10.34 11.79
CA SER A 61 2.92 -10.63 13.10
C SER A 61 2.84 -9.37 13.99
N SER A 62 3.40 -8.25 13.53
CA SER A 62 3.36 -6.95 14.20
C SER A 62 3.63 -5.80 13.22
N LEU A 63 3.21 -4.58 13.59
CA LEU A 63 3.49 -3.37 12.80
C LEU A 63 5.00 -3.07 12.70
N GLU A 64 5.75 -3.37 13.77
CA GLU A 64 7.22 -3.20 13.78
C GLU A 64 7.89 -4.14 12.78
N GLU A 65 7.49 -5.41 12.73
CA GLU A 65 8.01 -6.38 11.75
C GLU A 65 7.72 -5.92 10.31
N PHE A 66 6.52 -5.41 10.06
CA PHE A 66 6.19 -4.84 8.74
C PHE A 66 7.12 -3.66 8.41
N ARG A 67 7.23 -2.69 9.33
CA ARG A 67 8.06 -1.48 9.19
C ARG A 67 9.53 -1.84 8.91
N GLU A 68 10.10 -2.80 9.65
CA GLU A 68 11.46 -3.25 9.40
C GLU A 68 11.64 -3.89 8.01
N ASN A 69 10.62 -4.54 7.47
CA ASN A 69 10.72 -5.26 6.20
C ASN A 69 10.50 -4.38 4.97
N ILE A 70 9.76 -3.27 5.10
CA ILE A 70 9.59 -2.31 3.97
C ILE A 70 10.84 -1.46 3.72
N HIS A 71 11.76 -1.38 4.69
CA HIS A 71 13.04 -0.65 4.59
C HIS A 71 14.27 -1.56 4.32
N LYS A 72 14.05 -2.86 4.06
CA LYS A 72 15.10 -3.83 3.71
C LYS A 72 15.28 -3.96 2.20
#